data_AF-A0A093HP14-F1
#
_entry.id   AF-A0A093HP14-F1
#
_cell.length_a   1.000
_cell.length_b   1.000
_cell.length_c   1.000
_cell.angle_alpha   90.00
_cell.angle_beta   90.00
_cell.angle_gamma   90.00
#
_symmetry.space_group_name_H-M   'P 1'
#
loop_
_entity.id
_entity.type
_entity.pdbx_description
1 polymer ?
#
loop_
_entity_poly.entity_id
_entity_poly.type
_entity_poly.pdbx_seq_one_letter_code
_entity_poly.pdbx_strand_id
1 'polypeptide(L)'
;GIKTAILVGGMAAQKQERVLNRKPEIVIATPGRLWELVKERHPHLSNLRQLRCLVIDEADRMVEKGHFLELSQLLEILNDSQYNPQRQTFVFSATLTLVHQTPTRVLQKKHAKKMDKKTKLELLMEKVGIKGKPKVIDLTRKEATVETLTETRIHCNTNEKDYYLYYFLLQYPGRTMVFANSIDCVKRLSSLLTILNCDPLPLHANMHQKQRLKNLERFAERESCVLLTTDVAARGLDIPNVQHVIHYQVPRTSELYVHRSGRTARAASEGLSLLLIGPDDLINFRKIYKTLDKSEELPFFPVETKCMTSIKERMNLARQIEKAEYFNSRVKQHNSWLQQAAEALEIDLDDDMFMGRKATEQEESQKQKMLKGMKKQLKHMLSQPLFKVLMKTKYPTQSGKLLLPQTSVGISESALGTVSKQQAKKKKN
;
A
#
# COMPACT_ATOMS: atom_id res chain seq x y z
N GLY A 1 8.86 -9.06 -35.13
CA GLY A 1 8.40 -8.27 -33.97
C GLY A 1 9.49 -8.27 -32.91
N ILE A 2 9.62 -7.18 -32.15
CA ILE A 2 10.61 -7.05 -31.06
C ILE A 2 10.23 -8.01 -29.93
N LYS A 3 11.16 -8.85 -29.47
CA LYS A 3 10.93 -9.79 -28.38
C LYS A 3 11.31 -9.13 -27.06
N THR A 4 10.43 -9.29 -26.09
CA THR A 4 10.61 -8.75 -24.74
C THR A 4 10.65 -9.89 -23.72
N ALA A 5 11.42 -9.69 -22.65
CA ALA A 5 11.48 -10.62 -21.53
C ALA A 5 11.32 -9.87 -20.21
N ILE A 6 10.62 -10.49 -19.27
CA ILE A 6 10.38 -9.95 -17.93
C ILE A 6 11.08 -10.86 -16.91
N LEU A 7 12.01 -10.31 -16.14
CA LEU A 7 12.80 -11.01 -15.13
C LEU A 7 12.53 -10.41 -13.74
N VAL A 8 11.62 -11.04 -13.00
CA VAL A 8 11.24 -10.57 -11.67
C VAL A 8 11.28 -11.72 -10.66
N GLY A 9 11.55 -11.38 -9.40
CA GLY A 9 11.50 -12.34 -8.31
C GLY A 9 10.09 -12.95 -8.12
N GLY A 10 10.03 -14.17 -7.59
CA GLY A 10 8.77 -14.86 -7.29
C GLY A 10 8.07 -15.51 -8.49
N MET A 11 8.68 -15.50 -9.67
CA MET A 11 8.26 -16.29 -10.83
C MET A 11 9.19 -17.50 -11.02
N ALA A 12 8.68 -18.60 -11.61
CA ALA A 12 9.45 -19.82 -11.82
C ALA A 12 10.72 -19.58 -12.65
N ALA A 13 11.89 -19.96 -12.12
CA ALA A 13 13.19 -19.75 -12.75
C ALA A 13 13.27 -20.35 -14.15
N GLN A 14 12.86 -21.62 -14.30
CA GLN A 14 12.82 -22.33 -15.57
C GLN A 14 12.00 -21.60 -16.65
N LYS A 15 10.92 -20.91 -16.27
CA LYS A 15 10.13 -20.11 -17.22
C LYS A 15 10.93 -18.91 -17.71
N GLN A 16 11.65 -18.23 -16.82
CA GLN A 16 12.48 -17.06 -17.16
C GLN A 16 13.67 -17.46 -18.04
N GLU A 17 14.33 -18.58 -17.75
CA GLU A 17 15.40 -19.15 -18.58
C GLU A 17 14.93 -19.47 -20.00
N ARG A 18 13.78 -20.14 -20.14
CA ARG A 18 13.20 -20.43 -21.47
C ARG A 18 12.93 -19.15 -22.26
N VAL A 19 12.49 -18.09 -21.60
CA VAL A 19 12.25 -16.79 -22.25
C VAL A 19 13.57 -16.12 -22.64
N LEU A 20 14.61 -16.20 -21.80
CA LEU A 20 15.94 -15.66 -22.12
C LEU A 20 16.67 -16.43 -23.21
N ASN A 21 16.49 -17.75 -23.27
CA ASN A 21 17.07 -18.60 -24.33
C ASN A 21 16.55 -18.24 -25.73
N ARG A 22 15.42 -17.54 -25.83
CA ARG A 22 14.91 -16.98 -27.09
C ARG A 22 15.65 -15.70 -27.55
N LYS A 23 16.66 -15.28 -26.80
CA LYS A 23 17.51 -14.09 -27.03
C LYS A 23 16.68 -12.82 -27.26
N PRO A 24 15.90 -12.38 -26.26
CA PRO A 24 15.07 -11.17 -26.36
C PRO A 24 15.93 -9.91 -26.55
N GLU A 25 15.46 -8.97 -27.37
CA GLU A 25 16.14 -7.69 -27.58
C GLU A 25 15.92 -6.71 -26.42
N ILE A 26 14.77 -6.78 -25.74
CA ILE A 26 14.45 -5.95 -24.57
C ILE A 26 14.26 -6.84 -23.34
N VAL A 27 14.97 -6.51 -22.26
CA VAL A 27 14.85 -7.18 -20.97
C VAL A 27 14.39 -6.16 -19.93
N ILE A 28 13.24 -6.42 -19.31
CA ILE A 28 12.69 -5.65 -18.19
C ILE A 28 12.94 -6.49 -16.93
N ALA A 29 13.66 -5.95 -15.95
CA ALA A 29 14.07 -6.74 -14.80
C ALA A 29 14.09 -5.96 -13.48
N THR A 30 13.80 -6.65 -12.39
CA THR A 30 14.15 -6.15 -11.04
C THR A 30 15.63 -6.40 -10.76
N PRO A 31 16.37 -5.46 -10.13
CA PRO A 31 17.82 -5.57 -9.96
C PRO A 31 18.29 -6.88 -9.32
N GLY A 32 17.63 -7.33 -8.25
CA GLY A 32 17.99 -8.58 -7.56
C GLY A 32 17.90 -9.81 -8.47
N ARG A 33 16.79 -9.98 -9.21
CA ARG A 33 16.62 -11.13 -10.11
C ARG A 33 17.55 -11.07 -11.32
N LEU A 34 17.80 -9.86 -11.84
CA LEU A 34 18.78 -9.68 -12.93
C LEU A 34 20.18 -10.08 -12.46
N TRP A 35 20.58 -9.63 -11.28
CA TRP A 35 21.88 -9.92 -10.70
C TRP A 35 22.13 -11.40 -10.45
N GLU A 36 21.14 -12.12 -9.94
CA GLU A 36 21.17 -13.57 -9.76
C GLU A 36 21.50 -14.30 -11.07
N LEU A 37 20.76 -13.99 -12.14
CA LEU A 37 20.96 -14.59 -13.46
C LEU A 37 22.31 -14.21 -14.11
N VAL A 38 22.83 -13.02 -13.81
CA VAL A 38 24.17 -12.60 -14.23
C VAL A 38 25.26 -13.38 -13.48
N LYS A 39 25.09 -13.59 -12.17
CA LYS A 39 26.00 -14.42 -11.35
C LYS A 39 26.01 -15.88 -11.79
N GLU A 40 24.85 -16.41 -12.16
CA GLU A 40 24.69 -17.75 -12.76
C GLU A 40 25.28 -17.85 -14.18
N ARG A 41 25.82 -16.75 -14.72
CA ARG A 41 26.46 -16.67 -16.05
C ARG A 41 25.52 -17.11 -17.18
N HIS A 42 24.25 -16.69 -17.12
CA HIS A 42 23.31 -16.99 -18.19
C HIS A 42 23.84 -16.47 -19.56
N PRO A 43 23.92 -17.31 -20.62
CA PRO A 43 24.62 -16.98 -21.86
C PRO A 43 24.18 -15.67 -22.53
N HIS A 44 22.87 -15.39 -22.52
CA HIS A 44 22.32 -14.15 -23.09
C HIS A 44 22.72 -12.89 -22.30
N LEU A 45 22.92 -13.00 -20.99
CA LEU A 45 23.24 -11.88 -20.11
C LEU A 45 24.76 -11.65 -19.98
N SER A 46 25.59 -12.59 -20.42
CA SER A 46 27.05 -12.42 -20.47
C SER A 46 27.48 -11.21 -21.31
N ASN A 47 26.67 -10.83 -22.31
CA ASN A 47 26.93 -9.69 -23.20
C ASN A 47 26.32 -8.36 -22.72
N LEU A 48 25.88 -8.25 -21.46
CA LEU A 48 25.32 -7.01 -20.91
C LEU A 48 26.24 -5.78 -21.10
N ARG A 49 27.56 -5.98 -21.20
CA ARG A 49 28.55 -4.92 -21.47
C ARG A 49 28.32 -4.19 -22.81
N GLN A 50 27.68 -4.84 -23.79
CA GLN A 50 27.39 -4.26 -25.12
C GLN A 50 26.02 -3.55 -25.18
N LEU A 51 25.34 -3.36 -24.04
CA LEU A 51 24.04 -2.69 -23.98
C LEU A 51 24.09 -1.28 -24.56
N ARG A 52 23.30 -1.03 -25.62
CA ARG A 52 23.16 0.29 -26.26
C ARG A 52 22.27 1.25 -25.49
N CYS A 53 21.28 0.73 -24.75
CA CYS A 53 20.31 1.52 -24.00
C CYS A 53 20.14 0.94 -22.59
N LEU A 54 20.19 1.80 -21.58
CA LEU A 54 19.90 1.47 -20.18
C LEU A 54 18.80 2.41 -19.68
N VAL A 55 17.74 1.83 -19.10
CA VAL A 55 16.66 2.60 -18.47
C VAL A 55 16.61 2.23 -17.00
N ILE A 56 16.70 3.23 -16.14
CA ILE A 56 16.55 3.09 -14.69
C ILE A 56 15.29 3.85 -14.28
N ASP A 57 14.27 3.11 -13.89
CA ASP A 57 13.02 3.66 -13.36
C ASP A 57 13.01 3.61 -11.83
N GLU A 58 12.23 4.49 -11.19
CA GLU A 58 12.21 4.71 -9.73
C GLU A 58 13.62 4.90 -9.13
N ALA A 59 14.43 5.74 -9.78
CA ALA A 59 15.84 5.92 -9.46
C ALA A 59 16.09 6.56 -8.07
N ASP A 60 15.07 7.19 -7.48
CA ASP A 60 15.10 7.68 -6.10
C ASP A 60 15.38 6.55 -5.10
N ARG A 61 14.97 5.32 -5.40
CA ARG A 61 15.24 4.14 -4.56
C ARG A 61 16.72 3.80 -4.44
N MET A 62 17.56 4.24 -5.37
CA MET A 62 19.02 4.02 -5.32
C MET A 62 19.73 4.96 -4.34
N VAL A 63 19.08 6.07 -4.00
CA VAL A 63 19.64 7.10 -3.12
C VAL A 63 19.17 6.90 -1.67
N GLU A 64 18.10 6.13 -1.45
CA GLU A 64 17.64 5.72 -0.12
C GLU A 64 18.67 4.81 0.59
N LYS A 65 18.90 5.03 1.90
CA LYS A 65 19.89 4.27 2.68
C LYS A 65 19.49 2.79 2.79
N GLY A 66 20.40 1.89 2.41
CA GLY A 66 20.23 0.44 2.58
C GLY A 66 19.49 -0.27 1.44
N HIS A 67 19.26 0.41 0.32
CA HIS A 67 18.58 -0.17 -0.84
C HIS A 67 19.54 -0.44 -2.02
N PHE A 68 19.39 -1.64 -2.61
CA PHE A 68 19.96 -2.12 -3.88
C PHE A 68 21.49 -2.19 -4.01
N LEU A 69 22.13 -3.01 -3.17
CA LEU A 69 23.53 -3.40 -3.38
C LEU A 69 23.72 -4.08 -4.75
N GLU A 70 22.73 -4.88 -5.16
CA GLU A 70 22.73 -5.62 -6.42
C GLU A 70 22.71 -4.69 -7.64
N LEU A 71 22.04 -3.53 -7.54
CA LEU A 71 22.03 -2.56 -8.63
C LEU A 71 23.37 -1.85 -8.75
N SER A 72 24.02 -1.50 -7.63
CA SER A 72 25.38 -0.96 -7.64
C SER A 72 26.34 -1.94 -8.32
N GLN A 73 26.25 -3.23 -7.98
CA GLN A 73 27.07 -4.29 -8.59
C GLN A 73 26.79 -4.46 -10.09
N LEU A 74 25.53 -4.39 -10.51
CA LEU A 74 25.17 -4.38 -11.94
C LEU A 74 25.75 -3.15 -12.66
N LEU A 75 25.63 -1.97 -12.05
CA LEU A 75 26.14 -0.72 -12.62
C LEU A 75 27.67 -0.73 -12.71
N GLU A 76 28.39 -1.29 -11.74
CA GLU A 76 29.84 -1.49 -11.80
C GLU A 76 30.26 -2.31 -13.03
N ILE A 77 29.57 -3.43 -13.32
CA ILE A 77 29.83 -4.23 -14.52
C ILE A 77 29.53 -3.44 -15.81
N LEU A 78 28.47 -2.63 -15.81
CA LEU A 78 28.06 -1.84 -16.97
C LEU A 78 28.94 -0.60 -17.20
N ASN A 79 29.54 -0.06 -16.15
CA ASN A 79 30.31 1.20 -16.19
C ASN A 79 31.79 1.00 -16.52
N ASP A 80 32.23 -0.25 -16.73
CA ASP A 80 33.53 -0.58 -17.28
C ASP A 80 33.70 0.05 -18.69
N SER A 81 34.34 1.21 -18.71
CA SER A 81 34.30 2.17 -19.82
C SER A 81 35.03 1.73 -21.08
N GLN A 82 35.69 0.57 -21.05
CA GLN A 82 36.35 0.01 -22.22
C GLN A 82 35.37 -0.53 -23.27
N TYR A 83 34.11 -0.80 -22.91
CA TYR A 83 33.22 -1.60 -23.76
C TYR A 83 32.07 -0.88 -24.46
N ASN A 84 31.63 0.31 -24.02
CA ASN A 84 30.57 1.02 -24.75
C ASN A 84 30.51 2.56 -24.49
N PRO A 85 31.26 3.38 -25.25
CA PRO A 85 31.25 4.84 -25.11
C PRO A 85 29.97 5.52 -25.64
N GLN A 86 29.10 4.81 -26.37
CA GLN A 86 27.89 5.36 -27.01
C GLN A 86 26.58 4.93 -26.33
N ARG A 87 26.64 4.34 -25.12
CA ARG A 87 25.44 3.89 -24.42
C ARG A 87 24.55 5.07 -24.02
N GLN A 88 23.29 5.03 -24.41
CA GLN A 88 22.28 5.97 -23.95
C GLN A 88 21.67 5.50 -22.63
N THR A 89 21.71 6.35 -21.60
CA THR A 89 21.16 6.04 -20.28
C THR A 89 20.02 6.99 -19.95
N PHE A 90 18.86 6.44 -19.62
CA PHE A 90 17.71 7.18 -19.12
C PHE A 90 17.51 6.89 -17.63
N VAL A 91 17.28 7.94 -16.86
CA VAL A 91 17.00 7.86 -15.43
C VAL A 91 15.69 8.58 -15.16
N PHE A 92 14.73 7.86 -14.58
CA PHE A 92 13.42 8.40 -14.21
C PHE A 92 13.27 8.37 -12.69
N SER A 93 12.77 9.46 -12.12
CA SER A 93 12.40 9.52 -10.71
C SER A 93 11.38 10.63 -10.47
N ALA A 94 10.48 10.38 -9.52
CA ALA A 94 9.45 11.34 -9.12
C ALA A 94 9.92 12.28 -8.01
N THR A 95 10.93 11.92 -7.21
CA THR A 95 11.21 12.59 -5.92
C THR A 95 12.65 13.07 -5.73
N LEU A 96 13.46 13.10 -6.78
CA LEU A 96 14.87 13.57 -6.70
C LEU A 96 15.01 14.99 -6.16
N THR A 97 13.98 15.83 -6.35
CA THR A 97 13.97 17.23 -5.91
C THR A 97 13.55 17.41 -4.45
N LEU A 98 13.04 16.37 -3.76
CA LEU A 98 12.67 16.45 -2.34
C LEU A 98 13.91 16.30 -1.46
N VAL A 99 14.31 17.39 -0.79
CA VAL A 99 15.47 17.40 0.11
C VAL A 99 15.04 17.01 1.52
N HIS A 100 15.56 15.90 2.03
CA HIS A 100 15.31 15.51 3.41
C HIS A 100 16.02 16.45 4.38
N GLN A 101 15.34 16.82 5.46
CA GLN A 101 16.03 17.22 6.68
C GLN A 101 16.52 15.96 7.40
N THR A 102 17.82 15.88 7.66
CA THR A 102 18.47 14.75 8.34
C THR A 102 17.84 14.55 9.74
N PRO A 103 17.63 13.29 10.20
CA PRO A 103 17.05 13.03 11.52
C PRO A 103 17.88 13.67 12.64
N THR A 104 17.23 14.32 13.60
CA THR A 104 17.86 15.01 14.75
C THR A 104 18.75 14.12 15.61
N ARG A 105 18.60 12.79 15.57
CA ARG A 105 19.53 11.86 16.25
C ARG A 105 20.90 11.73 15.57
N VAL A 106 21.03 12.10 14.29
CA VAL A 106 22.31 12.08 13.56
C VAL A 106 23.04 13.42 13.69
N LEU A 107 22.35 14.48 14.12
CA LEU A 107 22.94 15.81 14.37
C LEU A 107 23.89 15.84 15.58
N GLN A 108 23.94 14.79 16.40
CA GLN A 108 24.98 14.63 17.45
C GLN A 108 26.31 14.10 16.91
N LYS A 109 26.38 13.61 15.66
CA LYS A 109 27.66 13.40 14.96
C LYS A 109 27.98 14.67 14.19
N LYS A 110 29.07 15.35 14.56
CA LYS A 110 29.55 16.66 14.05
C LYS A 110 29.76 16.78 12.51
N HIS A 111 29.32 15.82 11.69
CA HIS A 111 29.55 15.77 10.23
C HIS A 111 28.33 15.32 9.40
N ALA A 112 27.09 15.62 9.81
CA ALA A 112 25.92 15.37 8.95
C ALA A 112 25.69 16.54 7.98
N LYS A 113 26.39 16.56 6.83
CA LYS A 113 26.13 17.52 5.75
C LYS A 113 24.66 17.45 5.31
N LYS A 114 23.98 18.60 5.23
CA LYS A 114 22.70 18.74 4.53
C LYS A 114 22.91 18.28 3.09
N MET A 115 22.09 17.35 2.60
CA MET A 115 22.17 16.91 1.21
C MET A 115 21.31 17.83 0.34
N ASP A 116 21.92 18.75 -0.40
CA ASP A 116 21.20 19.61 -1.33
C ASP A 116 20.70 18.84 -2.56
N LYS A 117 19.71 19.39 -3.28
CA LYS A 117 19.15 18.80 -4.53
C LYS A 117 20.26 18.46 -5.54
N LYS A 118 21.25 19.36 -5.67
CA LYS A 118 22.43 19.16 -6.53
C LYS A 118 23.26 17.98 -6.06
N THR A 119 23.50 17.84 -4.76
CA THR A 119 24.27 16.73 -4.19
C THR A 119 23.56 15.38 -4.36
N LYS A 120 22.22 15.32 -4.26
CA LYS A 120 21.44 14.10 -4.57
C LYS A 120 21.57 13.69 -6.04
N LEU A 121 21.46 14.66 -6.94
CA LEU A 121 21.59 14.43 -8.38
C LEU A 121 23.02 14.00 -8.74
N GLU A 122 24.04 14.68 -8.20
CA GLU A 122 25.45 14.33 -8.38
C GLU A 122 25.74 12.91 -7.87
N LEU A 123 25.28 12.56 -6.66
CA LEU A 123 25.43 11.22 -6.10
C LEU A 123 24.76 10.16 -6.97
N LEU A 124 23.58 10.46 -7.54
CA LEU A 124 22.90 9.55 -8.45
C LEU A 124 23.68 9.40 -9.75
N MET A 125 24.16 10.51 -10.33
CA MET A 125 24.96 10.49 -11.55
C MET A 125 26.25 9.69 -11.37
N GLU A 126 26.93 9.86 -10.23
CA GLU A 126 28.12 9.09 -9.86
C GLU A 126 27.81 7.60 -9.78
N LYS A 127 26.76 7.22 -9.03
CA LYS A 127 26.35 5.81 -8.90
C LYS A 127 25.96 5.17 -10.24
N VAL A 128 25.25 5.90 -11.09
CA VAL A 128 24.81 5.40 -12.41
C VAL A 128 25.96 5.38 -13.42
N GLY A 129 27.03 6.14 -13.19
CA GLY A 129 28.19 6.22 -14.08
C GLY A 129 27.94 7.06 -15.33
N ILE A 130 27.06 8.07 -15.24
CA ILE A 130 26.83 9.01 -16.34
C ILE A 130 28.02 9.96 -16.42
N LYS A 131 28.89 9.75 -17.42
CA LYS A 131 30.02 10.64 -17.70
C LYS A 131 29.54 11.84 -18.53
N GLY A 132 29.59 13.04 -17.97
CA GLY A 132 29.21 14.29 -18.64
C GLY A 132 28.01 15.00 -18.00
N LYS A 133 27.53 16.08 -18.65
CA LYS A 133 26.33 16.82 -18.21
C LYS A 133 25.07 16.17 -18.79
N PRO A 134 24.20 15.55 -17.98
CA PRO A 134 22.93 15.01 -18.46
C PRO A 134 21.96 16.15 -18.79
N LYS A 135 21.09 15.92 -19.77
CA LYS A 135 19.94 16.79 -20.02
C LYS A 135 18.88 16.48 -18.96
N VAL A 136 18.70 17.38 -18.00
CA VAL A 136 17.69 17.25 -16.96
C VAL A 136 16.38 17.84 -17.46
N ILE A 137 15.32 17.02 -17.49
CA ILE A 137 13.96 17.45 -17.79
C ILE A 137 13.19 17.39 -16.47
N ASP A 138 12.94 18.56 -15.88
CA ASP A 138 12.15 18.67 -14.65
C ASP A 138 10.71 19.06 -15.00
N LEU A 139 9.78 18.17 -14.66
CA LEU A 139 8.34 18.38 -14.84
C LEU A 139 7.63 18.70 -13.50
N THR A 140 8.39 18.86 -12.42
CA THR A 140 7.84 19.12 -11.08
C THR A 140 7.26 20.53 -11.01
N ARG A 141 6.03 20.67 -10.50
CA ARG A 141 5.39 21.97 -10.24
C ARG A 141 5.79 22.50 -8.85
N LYS A 142 5.42 23.75 -8.53
CA LYS A 142 5.69 24.39 -7.22
C LYS A 142 5.12 23.60 -6.04
N GLU A 143 3.99 22.93 -6.24
CA GLU A 143 3.40 22.02 -5.26
C GLU A 143 3.83 20.58 -5.53
N ALA A 144 4.21 19.88 -4.46
CA ALA A 144 4.67 18.49 -4.53
C ALA A 144 3.55 17.46 -4.85
N THR A 145 2.30 17.90 -4.93
CA THR A 145 1.12 17.07 -5.22
C THR A 145 0.32 17.63 -6.40
N VAL A 146 -0.44 16.77 -7.07
CA VAL A 146 -1.28 17.15 -8.22
C VAL A 146 -2.41 18.09 -7.77
N GLU A 147 -2.73 19.12 -8.55
CA GLU A 147 -3.77 20.11 -8.24
C GLU A 147 -5.18 19.49 -8.08
N THR A 148 -5.48 18.40 -8.81
CA THR A 148 -6.76 17.68 -8.71
C THR A 148 -6.85 16.75 -7.50
N LEU A 149 -5.79 16.68 -6.68
CA LEU A 149 -5.77 15.90 -5.46
C LEU A 149 -6.32 16.72 -4.29
N THR A 150 -7.47 16.29 -3.76
CA THR A 150 -7.97 16.81 -2.50
C THR A 150 -7.34 16.03 -1.35
N GLU A 151 -6.62 16.71 -0.45
CA GLU A 151 -6.01 16.08 0.72
C GLU A 151 -6.76 16.47 1.99
N THR A 152 -7.04 15.50 2.86
CA THR A 152 -7.77 15.70 4.11
C THR A 152 -7.19 14.89 5.25
N ARG A 153 -7.47 15.28 6.50
CA ARG A 153 -7.04 14.55 7.69
C ARG A 153 -8.17 14.24 8.66
N ILE A 154 -8.00 13.16 9.41
CA ILE A 154 -8.78 12.82 10.61
C ILE A 154 -7.79 12.64 11.76
N HIS A 155 -8.03 13.34 12.87
CA HIS A 155 -7.31 13.09 14.12
C HIS A 155 -8.06 12.03 14.91
N CYS A 156 -7.33 11.01 15.33
CA CYS A 156 -7.91 9.87 16.01
C CYS A 156 -6.87 9.15 16.86
N ASN A 157 -7.28 8.57 17.98
CA ASN A 157 -6.38 7.72 18.75
C ASN A 157 -6.04 6.44 17.97
N THR A 158 -4.95 5.77 18.33
CA THR A 158 -4.48 4.54 17.64
C THR A 158 -5.55 3.46 17.55
N ASN A 159 -6.36 3.29 18.59
CA ASN A 159 -7.46 2.32 18.64
C ASN A 159 -8.70 2.76 17.85
N GLU A 160 -8.80 4.04 17.51
CA GLU A 160 -9.94 4.61 16.79
C GLU A 160 -9.74 4.63 15.28
N LYS A 161 -8.51 4.45 14.80
CA LYS A 161 -8.20 4.37 13.37
C LYS A 161 -9.05 3.32 12.65
N ASP A 162 -9.26 2.16 13.29
CA ASP A 162 -10.13 1.11 12.75
C ASP A 162 -11.58 1.62 12.54
N TYR A 163 -12.12 2.43 13.48
CA TYR A 163 -13.48 2.98 13.39
C TYR A 163 -13.63 3.93 12.21
N TYR A 164 -12.68 4.86 12.03
CA TYR A 164 -12.72 5.84 10.95
C TYR A 164 -12.48 5.21 9.59
N LEU A 165 -11.59 4.21 9.50
CA LEU A 165 -11.41 3.44 8.28
C LEU A 165 -12.72 2.75 7.88
N TYR A 166 -13.35 2.04 8.81
CA TYR A 166 -14.59 1.32 8.53
C TYR A 166 -15.76 2.27 8.21
N TYR A 167 -15.88 3.38 8.93
CA TYR A 167 -16.83 4.46 8.62
C TYR A 167 -16.67 4.92 7.16
N PHE A 168 -15.44 5.25 6.76
CA PHE A 168 -15.17 5.78 5.43
C PHE A 168 -15.53 4.76 4.34
N LEU A 169 -15.10 3.51 4.51
CA LEU A 169 -15.32 2.44 3.53
C LEU A 169 -16.81 2.14 3.32
N LEU A 170 -17.64 2.25 4.37
CA LEU A 170 -19.07 2.02 4.24
C LEU A 170 -19.81 3.23 3.64
N GLN A 171 -19.41 4.44 3.99
CA GLN A 171 -20.09 5.66 3.53
C GLN A 171 -19.77 5.99 2.07
N TYR A 172 -18.53 5.74 1.66
CA TYR A 172 -18.00 6.11 0.35
C TYR A 172 -17.50 4.87 -0.41
N PRO A 173 -18.43 4.07 -0.99
CA PRO A 173 -18.05 2.94 -1.82
C PRO A 173 -17.29 3.42 -3.06
N GLY A 174 -16.23 2.71 -3.42
CA GLY A 174 -15.39 3.08 -4.55
C GLY A 174 -14.04 2.37 -4.50
N ARG A 175 -13.21 2.59 -5.51
CA ARG A 175 -11.87 2.01 -5.57
C ARG A 175 -10.95 2.71 -4.57
N THR A 176 -10.70 2.03 -3.45
CA THR A 176 -9.98 2.58 -2.31
C THR A 176 -8.69 1.82 -2.05
N MET A 177 -7.57 2.55 -1.99
CA MET A 177 -6.26 1.99 -1.63
C MET A 177 -5.89 2.43 -0.22
N VAL A 178 -5.64 1.48 0.67
CA VAL A 178 -5.31 1.74 2.08
C VAL A 178 -3.86 1.36 2.33
N PHE A 179 -3.05 2.32 2.75
CA PHE A 179 -1.64 2.16 3.02
C PHE A 179 -1.34 1.95 4.51
N ALA A 180 -0.57 0.90 4.81
CA ALA A 180 0.03 0.66 6.11
C ALA A 180 1.56 0.53 6.00
N ASN A 181 2.27 0.91 7.06
CA ASN A 181 3.73 0.85 7.13
C ASN A 181 4.25 -0.57 7.43
N SER A 182 3.42 -1.44 8.02
CA SER A 182 3.80 -2.81 8.41
C SER A 182 2.93 -3.87 7.74
N ILE A 183 3.55 -5.00 7.36
CA ILE A 183 2.88 -6.17 6.82
C ILE A 183 1.90 -6.77 7.84
N ASP A 184 2.26 -6.79 9.12
CA ASP A 184 1.39 -7.32 10.19
C ASP A 184 0.12 -6.48 10.33
N CYS A 185 0.23 -5.17 10.12
CA CYS A 185 -0.92 -4.28 10.09
C CYS A 185 -1.86 -4.61 8.93
N VAL A 186 -1.32 -4.85 7.73
CA VAL A 186 -2.10 -5.28 6.54
C VAL A 186 -2.81 -6.60 6.81
N LYS A 187 -2.11 -7.60 7.38
CA LYS A 187 -2.71 -8.91 7.70
C LYS A 187 -3.84 -8.77 8.73
N ARG A 188 -3.62 -8.06 9.83
CA ARG A 188 -4.63 -7.79 10.86
C ARG A 188 -5.84 -7.07 10.29
N LEU A 189 -5.63 -6.00 9.52
CA LEU A 189 -6.70 -5.25 8.88
C LEU A 189 -7.47 -6.10 7.87
N SER A 190 -6.77 -6.97 7.13
CA SER A 190 -7.41 -7.90 6.19
C SER A 190 -8.38 -8.83 6.91
N SER A 191 -7.94 -9.47 8.00
CA SER A 191 -8.80 -10.34 8.81
C SER A 191 -9.99 -9.57 9.41
N LEU A 192 -9.71 -8.41 10.01
CA LEU A 192 -10.72 -7.58 10.67
C LEU A 192 -11.81 -7.08 9.70
N LEU A 193 -11.43 -6.56 8.54
CA LEU A 193 -12.38 -6.08 7.53
C LEU A 193 -13.12 -7.22 6.81
N THR A 194 -12.52 -8.41 6.72
CA THR A 194 -13.22 -9.61 6.23
C THR A 194 -14.35 -10.01 7.19
N ILE A 195 -14.09 -9.97 8.50
CA ILE A 195 -15.12 -10.21 9.54
C ILE A 195 -16.27 -9.18 9.46
N LEU A 196 -15.99 -7.97 8.96
CA LEU A 196 -16.95 -6.89 8.76
C LEU A 196 -17.64 -6.89 7.38
N ASN A 197 -17.43 -7.92 6.55
CA ASN A 197 -17.96 -8.04 5.18
C ASN A 197 -17.51 -6.93 4.21
N CYS A 198 -16.30 -6.39 4.38
CA CYS A 198 -15.70 -5.45 3.42
C CYS A 198 -14.77 -6.12 2.39
N ASP A 199 -14.46 -7.42 2.55
CA ASP A 199 -13.65 -8.27 1.66
C ASP A 199 -12.43 -7.57 1.02
N PRO A 200 -11.49 -7.07 1.83
CA PRO A 200 -10.31 -6.39 1.32
C PRO A 200 -9.38 -7.35 0.56
N LEU A 201 -8.68 -6.81 -0.44
CA LEU A 201 -7.61 -7.50 -1.13
C LEU A 201 -6.27 -7.08 -0.50
N PRO A 202 -5.54 -8.00 0.18
CA PRO A 202 -4.21 -7.68 0.72
C PRO A 202 -3.15 -7.70 -0.39
N LEU A 203 -2.14 -6.83 -0.25
CA LEU A 203 -0.97 -6.74 -1.11
C LEU A 203 0.28 -6.41 -0.28
N HIS A 204 1.13 -7.41 -0.03
CA HIS A 204 2.36 -7.22 0.75
C HIS A 204 3.50 -8.13 0.25
N ALA A 205 4.73 -7.84 0.67
CA ALA A 205 5.94 -8.51 0.17
C ALA A 205 5.97 -10.02 0.44
N ASN A 206 5.47 -10.50 1.59
CA ASN A 206 5.44 -11.94 1.91
C ASN A 206 4.42 -12.75 1.09
N MET A 207 3.62 -12.12 0.22
CA MET A 207 2.67 -12.86 -0.63
C MET A 207 3.38 -13.44 -1.85
N HIS A 208 2.98 -14.64 -2.26
CA HIS A 208 3.42 -15.18 -3.55
C HIS A 208 3.04 -14.25 -4.70
N GLN A 209 3.97 -14.07 -5.64
CA GLN A 209 3.81 -13.13 -6.75
C GLN A 209 2.55 -13.39 -7.58
N LYS A 210 2.19 -14.66 -7.83
CA LYS A 210 0.96 -15.04 -8.53
C LYS A 210 -0.30 -14.54 -7.83
N GLN A 211 -0.33 -14.61 -6.50
CA GLN A 211 -1.46 -14.13 -5.70
C GLN A 211 -1.53 -12.60 -5.69
N ARG A 212 -0.37 -11.91 -5.65
CA ARG A 212 -0.29 -10.45 -5.76
C ARG A 212 -0.90 -9.96 -7.07
N LEU A 213 -0.53 -10.58 -8.20
CA LEU A 213 -1.07 -10.25 -9.51
C LEU A 213 -2.57 -10.48 -9.58
N LYS A 214 -3.06 -11.63 -9.09
CA LYS A 214 -4.50 -11.93 -9.04
C LYS A 214 -5.30 -10.90 -8.23
N ASN A 215 -4.76 -10.44 -7.10
CA ASN A 215 -5.41 -9.41 -6.29
C ASN A 215 -5.39 -8.05 -6.99
N LEU A 216 -4.31 -7.73 -7.70
CA LEU A 216 -4.20 -6.50 -8.48
C LEU A 216 -5.19 -6.48 -9.64
N GLU A 217 -5.31 -7.59 -10.38
CA GLU A 217 -6.28 -7.77 -11.46
C GLU A 217 -7.71 -7.60 -10.93
N ARG A 218 -8.07 -8.29 -9.84
CA ARG A 218 -9.39 -8.14 -9.18
C ARG A 218 -9.67 -6.71 -8.74
N PHE A 219 -8.65 -5.98 -8.28
CA PHE A 219 -8.80 -4.58 -7.89
C PHE A 219 -9.00 -3.66 -9.10
N ALA A 220 -8.32 -3.95 -10.22
CA ALA A 220 -8.44 -3.19 -11.45
C ALA A 220 -9.77 -3.45 -12.19
N GLU A 221 -10.35 -4.64 -12.05
CA GLU A 221 -11.64 -5.03 -12.66
C GLU A 221 -12.85 -4.48 -11.91
N ARG A 222 -12.79 -4.42 -10.57
CA ARG A 222 -13.93 -4.01 -9.73
C ARG A 222 -14.00 -2.48 -9.58
N GLU A 223 -15.21 -1.91 -9.70
CA GLU A 223 -15.44 -0.47 -9.48
C GLU A 223 -15.38 -0.10 -8.00
N SER A 224 -15.94 -0.95 -7.13
CA SER A 224 -15.90 -0.78 -5.67
C SER A 224 -15.09 -1.92 -5.04
N CYS A 225 -13.90 -1.59 -4.54
CA CYS A 225 -12.99 -2.55 -3.95
C CYS A 225 -11.98 -1.86 -3.03
N VAL A 226 -11.51 -2.58 -2.02
CA VAL A 226 -10.52 -2.10 -1.05
C VAL A 226 -9.23 -2.90 -1.21
N LEU A 227 -8.13 -2.21 -1.52
CA LEU A 227 -6.79 -2.81 -1.58
C LEU A 227 -5.99 -2.36 -0.37
N LEU A 228 -5.60 -3.30 0.49
CA LEU A 228 -4.73 -3.05 1.64
C LEU A 228 -3.29 -3.32 1.24
N THR A 229 -2.41 -2.32 1.33
CA THR A 229 -1.04 -2.47 0.82
C THR A 229 0.02 -1.86 1.73
N THR A 230 1.25 -2.34 1.58
CA THR A 230 2.46 -1.66 2.06
C THR A 230 3.14 -0.88 0.94
N ASP A 231 4.04 0.03 1.31
CA ASP A 231 4.78 0.87 0.37
C ASP A 231 5.59 0.07 -0.65
N VAL A 232 6.28 -0.98 -0.18
CA VAL A 232 7.12 -1.82 -1.03
C VAL A 232 6.29 -2.56 -2.06
N ALA A 233 5.08 -2.98 -1.69
CA ALA A 233 4.25 -3.83 -2.54
C ALA A 233 3.47 -3.03 -3.60
N ALA A 234 3.21 -1.74 -3.36
CA ALA A 234 2.44 -0.85 -4.22
C ALA A 234 3.27 0.08 -5.12
N ARG A 235 4.58 0.19 -4.89
CA ARG A 235 5.49 0.94 -5.78
C ARG A 235 5.59 0.29 -7.16
N GLY A 236 5.81 1.10 -8.19
CA GLY A 236 5.90 0.65 -9.58
C GLY A 236 4.61 0.11 -10.20
N LEU A 237 3.50 0.06 -9.45
CA LEU A 237 2.22 -0.41 -9.99
C LEU A 237 1.46 0.74 -10.63
N ASP A 238 1.17 0.61 -11.92
CA ASP A 238 0.19 1.48 -12.57
C ASP A 238 -1.20 0.90 -12.39
N ILE A 239 -2.03 1.60 -11.62
CA ILE A 239 -3.42 1.20 -11.35
C ILE A 239 -4.32 2.37 -11.76
N PRO A 240 -5.14 2.21 -12.80
CA PRO A 240 -6.05 3.26 -13.23
C PRO A 240 -7.19 3.45 -12.22
N ASN A 241 -7.76 4.65 -12.20
CA ASN A 241 -9.05 4.96 -11.58
C ASN A 241 -9.15 4.71 -10.06
N VAL A 242 -8.06 4.88 -9.29
CA VAL A 242 -8.15 4.90 -7.83
C VAL A 242 -8.80 6.21 -7.39
N GLN A 243 -9.95 6.15 -6.72
CA GLN A 243 -10.72 7.33 -6.27
C GLN A 243 -10.26 7.81 -4.90
N HIS A 244 -9.93 6.86 -4.01
CA HIS A 244 -9.58 7.16 -2.63
C HIS A 244 -8.24 6.52 -2.27
N VAL A 245 -7.35 7.31 -1.67
CA VAL A 245 -6.13 6.83 -1.02
C VAL A 245 -6.24 7.14 0.47
N ILE A 246 -6.18 6.10 1.31
CA ILE A 246 -6.22 6.24 2.77
C ILE A 246 -4.86 5.88 3.34
N HIS A 247 -4.23 6.83 4.00
CA HIS A 247 -3.02 6.59 4.80
C HIS A 247 -3.46 6.16 6.20
N TYR A 248 -3.66 4.85 6.40
CA TYR A 248 -4.02 4.30 7.71
C TYR A 248 -2.90 4.55 8.74
N GLN A 249 -1.65 4.45 8.30
CA GLN A 249 -0.48 4.90 9.04
C GLN A 249 0.22 6.01 8.24
N VAL A 250 0.63 7.06 8.93
CA VAL A 250 1.35 8.17 8.29
C VAL A 250 2.66 7.64 7.67
N PRO A 251 2.94 7.94 6.39
CA PRO A 251 4.18 7.51 5.74
C PRO A 251 5.41 8.01 6.48
N ARG A 252 6.54 7.31 6.39
CA ARG A 252 7.76 7.64 7.15
C ARG A 252 8.54 8.82 6.56
N THR A 253 8.32 9.14 5.28
CA THR A 253 9.05 10.18 4.55
C THR A 253 8.12 10.94 3.61
N SER A 254 8.57 12.12 3.16
CA SER A 254 7.87 12.98 2.19
C SER A 254 7.68 12.32 0.83
N GLU A 255 8.65 11.53 0.39
CA GLU A 255 8.65 10.84 -0.90
C GLU A 255 7.59 9.74 -0.88
N LEU A 256 7.54 8.97 0.22
CA LEU A 256 6.49 7.99 0.45
C LEU A 256 5.11 8.63 0.46
N TYR A 257 4.98 9.81 1.08
CA TYR A 257 3.73 10.56 1.07
C TYR A 257 3.27 10.90 -0.35
N VAL A 258 4.14 11.47 -1.17
CA VAL A 258 3.85 11.81 -2.57
C VAL A 258 3.54 10.54 -3.38
N HIS A 259 4.31 9.47 -3.21
CA HIS A 259 4.09 8.21 -3.93
C HIS A 259 2.77 7.50 -3.60
N ARG A 260 2.30 7.64 -2.35
CA ARG A 260 0.99 7.11 -1.93
C ARG A 260 -0.13 7.97 -2.46
N SER A 261 -0.07 9.28 -2.20
CA SER A 261 -1.10 10.24 -2.61
C SER A 261 -1.23 10.30 -4.14
N GLY A 262 -0.13 10.14 -4.89
CA GLY A 262 -0.11 10.04 -6.35
C GLY A 262 -0.62 8.71 -6.93
N ARG A 263 -1.21 7.82 -6.11
CA ARG A 263 -1.95 6.65 -6.61
C ARG A 263 -3.35 7.03 -7.08
N THR A 264 -3.90 8.13 -6.58
CA THR A 264 -5.14 8.74 -7.07
C THR A 264 -4.83 10.01 -7.87
N ALA A 265 -5.86 10.66 -8.40
CA ALA A 265 -5.75 11.89 -9.18
C ALA A 265 -4.80 11.79 -10.39
N ARG A 266 -4.77 10.62 -11.05
CA ARG A 266 -3.98 10.38 -12.27
C ARG A 266 -4.74 10.86 -13.50
N ALA A 267 -4.00 11.27 -14.55
CA ALA A 267 -4.56 11.63 -15.87
C ALA A 267 -5.75 12.60 -15.82
N ALA A 268 -5.62 13.71 -15.07
CA ALA A 268 -6.63 14.76 -14.89
C ALA A 268 -7.92 14.33 -14.15
N SER A 269 -7.97 13.12 -13.58
CA SER A 269 -9.06 12.73 -12.68
C SER A 269 -8.94 13.42 -11.32
N GLU A 270 -10.07 13.65 -10.67
CA GLU A 270 -10.10 14.06 -9.26
C GLU A 270 -9.83 12.88 -8.35
N GLY A 271 -9.22 13.14 -7.20
CA GLY A 271 -8.87 12.10 -6.23
C GLY A 271 -8.88 12.61 -4.81
N LEU A 272 -9.19 11.73 -3.86
CA LEU A 272 -9.15 12.05 -2.43
C LEU A 272 -8.02 11.29 -1.74
N SER A 273 -7.15 12.02 -1.04
CA SER A 273 -6.17 11.46 -0.11
C SER A 273 -6.59 11.78 1.32
N LEU A 274 -6.80 10.74 2.13
CA LEU A 274 -7.23 10.85 3.52
C LEU A 274 -6.14 10.33 4.46
N LEU A 275 -5.74 11.15 5.44
CA LEU A 275 -4.73 10.80 6.44
C LEU A 275 -5.37 10.54 7.81
N LEU A 276 -5.10 9.36 8.40
CA LEU A 276 -5.44 9.06 9.78
C LEU A 276 -4.25 9.34 10.70
N ILE A 277 -4.35 10.41 11.48
CA ILE A 277 -3.24 10.93 12.32
C ILE A 277 -3.49 10.57 13.78
N GLY A 278 -2.61 9.73 14.32
CA GLY A 278 -2.52 9.45 15.75
C GLY A 278 -1.57 10.40 16.50
N PRO A 279 -1.57 10.38 17.84
CA PRO A 279 -0.67 11.19 18.65
C PRO A 279 0.81 10.90 18.34
N ASP A 280 1.16 9.62 18.15
CA ASP A 280 2.52 9.20 17.81
C ASP A 280 2.97 9.65 16.42
N ASP A 281 2.02 9.84 15.50
CA ASP A 281 2.28 10.19 14.12
C ASP A 281 2.44 11.70 13.91
N LEU A 282 1.99 12.53 14.86
CA LEU A 282 1.90 13.99 14.70
C LEU A 282 3.27 14.64 14.42
N ILE A 283 4.32 14.17 15.12
CA ILE A 283 5.69 14.66 14.94
C ILE A 283 6.19 14.34 13.53
N ASN A 284 5.92 13.13 13.06
CA ASN A 284 6.34 12.68 11.73
C ASN A 284 5.57 13.42 10.63
N PHE A 285 4.26 13.58 10.81
CA PHE A 285 3.40 14.34 9.92
C PHE A 285 3.87 15.79 9.74
N ARG A 286 4.18 16.50 10.84
CA ARG A 286 4.70 17.87 10.79
C ARG A 286 6.02 17.97 10.03
N LYS A 287 6.91 16.99 10.18
CA LYS A 287 8.19 16.93 9.44
C LYS A 287 7.96 16.78 7.94
N ILE A 288 7.02 15.92 7.55
CA ILE A 288 6.66 15.71 6.15
C ILE A 288 6.10 17.00 5.54
N TYR A 289 5.13 17.63 6.22
CA TYR A 289 4.51 18.86 5.74
C TYR A 289 5.50 20.02 5.59
N LYS A 290 6.41 20.16 6.56
CA LYS A 290 7.49 21.15 6.49
C LYS A 290 8.44 20.88 5.32
N THR A 291 8.69 19.62 4.98
CA THR A 291 9.57 19.25 3.86
C THR A 291 8.90 19.50 2.51
N LEU A 292 7.58 19.37 2.44
CA LEU A 292 6.78 19.64 1.25
C LEU A 292 6.46 21.13 1.05
N ASP A 293 6.99 22.00 1.93
CA ASP A 293 6.76 23.46 1.92
C ASP A 293 5.26 23.84 1.93
N LYS A 294 4.44 22.99 2.56
CA LYS A 294 2.99 23.23 2.71
C LYS A 294 2.76 24.00 4.01
N SER A 295 2.52 25.31 3.87
CA SER A 295 2.31 26.27 4.96
C SER A 295 0.93 26.18 5.61
N GLU A 296 -0.07 25.68 4.87
CA GLU A 296 -1.44 25.54 5.37
C GLU A 296 -1.67 24.18 6.05
N GLU A 297 -2.41 24.21 7.16
CA GLU A 297 -2.84 22.97 7.81
C GLU A 297 -3.84 22.22 6.94
N LEU A 298 -3.64 20.90 6.81
CA LEU A 298 -4.60 20.04 6.10
C LEU A 298 -6.04 20.22 6.61
N PRO A 299 -7.02 20.34 5.71
CA PRO A 299 -8.41 20.43 6.10
C PRO A 299 -8.86 19.13 6.78
N PHE A 300 -9.73 19.28 7.78
CA PHE A 300 -10.36 18.15 8.45
C PHE A 300 -11.41 17.51 7.55
N PHE A 301 -11.43 16.18 7.50
CA PHE A 301 -12.49 15.45 6.82
C PHE A 301 -13.81 15.52 7.61
N PRO A 302 -14.96 15.78 6.97
CA PRO A 302 -16.26 15.79 7.64
C PRO A 302 -16.69 14.37 8.05
N VAL A 303 -16.69 14.09 9.35
CA VAL A 303 -17.18 12.82 9.90
C VAL A 303 -18.53 13.02 10.57
N GLU A 304 -19.50 12.17 10.22
CA GLU A 304 -20.79 12.12 10.90
C GLU A 304 -20.66 11.39 12.25
N THR A 305 -20.86 12.13 13.34
CA THR A 305 -20.77 11.58 14.70
C THR A 305 -21.94 10.66 15.08
N LYS A 306 -23.10 10.82 14.43
CA LYS A 306 -24.35 10.09 14.77
C LYS A 306 -24.23 8.58 14.58
N CYS A 307 -23.57 8.13 13.52
CA CYS A 307 -23.38 6.70 13.22
C CYS A 307 -22.16 6.11 13.92
N MET A 308 -21.32 6.93 14.56
CA MET A 308 -20.04 6.49 15.13
C MET A 308 -20.22 5.51 16.29
N THR A 309 -21.31 5.62 17.07
CA THR A 309 -21.59 4.69 18.18
C THR A 309 -21.80 3.26 17.68
N SER A 310 -22.67 3.08 16.68
CA SER A 310 -22.93 1.76 16.09
C SER A 310 -21.71 1.18 15.36
N ILE A 311 -20.89 2.05 14.75
CA ILE A 311 -19.61 1.66 14.13
C ILE A 311 -18.63 1.16 15.19
N LYS A 312 -18.51 1.86 16.33
CA LYS A 312 -17.69 1.44 17.46
C LYS A 312 -18.12 0.08 18.00
N GLU A 313 -19.42 -0.14 18.17
CA GLU A 313 -19.96 -1.43 18.66
C GLU A 313 -19.63 -2.58 17.71
N ARG A 314 -19.92 -2.42 16.40
CA ARG A 314 -19.59 -3.44 15.38
C ARG A 314 -18.10 -3.74 15.35
N MET A 315 -17.27 -2.70 15.38
CA MET A 315 -15.82 -2.85 15.32
C MET A 315 -15.25 -3.52 16.57
N ASN A 316 -15.75 -3.16 17.77
CA ASN A 316 -15.29 -3.77 19.01
C ASN A 316 -15.62 -5.26 19.05
N LEU A 317 -16.82 -5.65 18.61
CA LEU A 317 -17.22 -7.05 18.51
C LEU A 317 -16.35 -7.79 17.48
N ALA A 318 -16.11 -7.20 16.31
CA ALA A 318 -15.23 -7.76 15.29
C ALA A 318 -13.79 -7.93 15.78
N ARG A 319 -13.26 -6.96 16.55
CA ARG A 319 -11.93 -7.02 17.15
C ARG A 319 -11.80 -8.16 18.18
N GLN A 320 -12.84 -8.41 18.97
CA GLN A 320 -12.84 -9.55 19.89
C GLN A 320 -12.87 -10.89 19.14
N ILE A 321 -13.65 -10.98 18.06
CA ILE A 321 -13.68 -12.18 17.19
C ILE A 321 -12.31 -12.40 16.54
N GLU A 322 -11.71 -11.36 15.96
CA GLU A 322 -10.40 -11.44 15.30
C GLU A 322 -9.31 -11.90 16.27
N LYS A 323 -9.25 -11.33 17.48
CA LYS A 323 -8.30 -11.76 18.52
C LYS A 323 -8.47 -13.24 18.90
N ALA A 324 -9.72 -13.69 19.06
CA ALA A 324 -10.02 -15.07 19.41
C ALA A 324 -9.65 -16.04 18.26
N GLU A 325 -9.93 -15.67 17.02
CA GLU A 325 -9.55 -16.45 15.84
C GLU A 325 -8.04 -16.51 15.63
N TYR A 326 -7.36 -15.38 15.80
CA TYR A 326 -5.90 -15.29 15.68
C TYR A 326 -5.21 -16.21 16.68
N PHE A 327 -5.63 -16.17 17.96
CA PHE A 327 -5.09 -17.03 19.00
C PHE A 327 -5.35 -18.51 18.69
N ASN A 328 -6.58 -18.87 18.35
CA ASN A 328 -6.96 -20.24 18.02
C ASN A 328 -6.20 -20.77 16.79
N SER A 329 -6.05 -19.95 15.75
CA SER A 329 -5.30 -20.32 14.55
C SER A 329 -3.82 -20.52 14.83
N ARG A 330 -3.22 -19.67 15.67
CA ARG A 330 -1.80 -19.79 16.05
C ARG A 330 -1.52 -21.05 16.87
N VAL A 331 -2.39 -21.36 17.84
CA VAL A 331 -2.29 -22.59 18.64
C VAL A 331 -2.41 -23.82 17.75
N LYS A 332 -3.40 -23.85 16.85
CA LYS A 332 -3.57 -24.95 15.89
C LYS A 332 -2.37 -25.15 14.98
N GLN A 333 -1.81 -24.06 14.43
CA GLN A 333 -0.63 -24.13 13.57
C GLN A 333 0.59 -24.63 14.32
N HIS A 334 0.83 -24.12 15.55
CA HIS A 334 1.95 -24.57 16.38
C HIS A 334 1.82 -26.05 16.73
N ASN A 335 0.65 -26.47 17.21
CA ASN A 335 0.42 -27.85 17.64
C ASN A 335 0.45 -28.82 16.45
N SER A 336 -0.10 -28.43 15.29
CA SER A 336 -0.03 -29.23 14.07
C SER A 336 1.40 -29.35 13.54
N TRP A 337 2.20 -28.29 13.59
CA TRP A 337 3.61 -28.34 13.20
C TRP A 337 4.42 -29.22 14.16
N LEU A 338 4.18 -29.08 15.46
CA LEU A 338 4.85 -29.86 16.50
C LEU A 338 4.56 -31.36 16.35
N GLN A 339 3.29 -31.72 16.12
CA GLN A 339 2.89 -33.11 15.85
C GLN A 339 3.59 -33.69 14.62
N GLN A 340 3.60 -32.94 13.51
CA GLN A 340 4.26 -33.38 12.28
C GLN A 340 5.78 -33.55 12.46
N ALA A 341 6.41 -32.65 13.23
CA ALA A 341 7.84 -32.71 13.49
C ALA A 341 8.21 -33.91 14.38
N ALA A 342 7.40 -34.20 15.39
CA ALA A 342 7.60 -35.34 16.27
C ALA A 342 7.39 -36.68 15.56
N GLU A 343 6.34 -36.79 14.74
CA GLU A 343 6.09 -37.96 13.90
C GLU A 343 7.24 -38.21 12.93
N ALA A 344 7.78 -37.16 12.30
CA ALA A 344 8.93 -37.28 11.40
C ALA A 344 10.24 -37.67 12.08
N LEU A 345 10.36 -37.46 13.40
CA LEU A 345 11.54 -37.80 14.20
C LEU A 345 11.33 -39.05 15.07
N GLU A 346 10.16 -39.68 15.00
CA GLU A 346 9.76 -40.81 15.86
C GLU A 346 9.94 -40.50 17.36
N ILE A 347 9.66 -39.26 17.76
CA ILE A 347 9.74 -38.79 19.15
C ILE A 347 8.34 -38.77 19.75
N ASP A 348 8.18 -39.39 20.92
CA ASP A 348 6.96 -39.25 21.71
C ASP A 348 6.89 -37.84 22.31
N LEU A 349 5.77 -37.14 22.06
CA LEU A 349 5.54 -35.79 22.59
C LEU A 349 4.92 -35.87 23.98
N ASP A 350 5.59 -35.23 24.95
CA ASP A 350 4.99 -34.94 26.24
C ASP A 350 3.89 -33.88 26.12
N ASP A 351 2.82 -34.04 26.90
CA ASP A 351 1.66 -33.16 26.91
C ASP A 351 1.99 -31.69 27.24
N ASP A 352 3.11 -31.45 27.92
CA ASP A 352 3.62 -30.13 28.29
C ASP A 352 4.30 -29.37 27.13
N MET A 353 4.55 -30.04 26.00
CA MET A 353 5.18 -29.43 24.83
C MET A 353 4.20 -28.67 23.91
N PHE A 354 2.89 -28.85 24.11
CA PHE A 354 1.86 -28.16 23.33
C PHE A 354 1.71 -26.68 23.75
N MET A 355 1.45 -25.79 22.77
CA MET A 355 1.24 -24.37 23.07
C MET A 355 -0.18 -24.13 23.60
N GLY A 356 -0.24 -23.59 24.81
CA GLY A 356 -1.46 -23.47 25.60
C GLY A 356 -1.72 -24.76 26.39
N ARG A 357 -2.24 -24.65 27.63
CA ARG A 357 -2.75 -25.81 28.35
C ARG A 357 -3.69 -26.58 27.41
N LYS A 358 -3.65 -27.92 27.40
CA LYS A 358 -4.75 -28.74 26.87
C LYS A 358 -6.02 -28.24 27.53
N ALA A 359 -6.72 -27.34 26.85
CA ALA A 359 -8.04 -26.91 27.26
C ALA A 359 -8.87 -28.19 27.19
N THR A 360 -9.57 -28.52 28.26
CA THR A 360 -10.47 -29.67 28.24
C THR A 360 -11.40 -29.55 27.03
N GLU A 361 -11.83 -30.67 26.44
CA GLU A 361 -12.75 -30.64 25.30
C GLU A 361 -13.98 -29.76 25.58
N GLN A 362 -14.37 -29.68 26.86
CA GLN A 362 -15.40 -28.79 27.38
C GLN A 362 -15.05 -27.30 27.25
N GLU A 363 -13.85 -26.89 27.65
CA GLU A 363 -13.38 -25.50 27.50
C GLU A 363 -13.25 -25.08 26.02
N GLU A 364 -12.75 -25.95 25.15
CA GLU A 364 -12.69 -25.66 23.71
C GLU A 364 -14.10 -25.53 23.11
N SER A 365 -15.00 -26.44 23.47
CA SER A 365 -16.40 -26.40 23.02
C SER A 365 -17.11 -25.12 23.49
N GLN A 366 -16.87 -24.69 24.74
CA GLN A 366 -17.40 -23.43 25.27
C GLN A 366 -16.83 -22.21 24.52
N LYS A 367 -15.52 -22.14 24.30
CA LYS A 367 -14.88 -21.06 23.53
C LYS A 367 -15.43 -21.00 22.10
N GLN A 368 -15.62 -22.14 21.44
CA GLN A 368 -16.22 -22.20 20.10
C GLN A 368 -17.69 -21.77 20.09
N LYS A 369 -18.48 -22.16 21.11
CA LYS A 369 -19.88 -21.72 21.25
C LYS A 369 -19.98 -20.20 21.44
N MET A 370 -19.14 -19.63 22.31
CA MET A 370 -19.08 -18.17 22.51
C MET A 370 -18.70 -17.45 21.20
N LEU A 371 -17.68 -17.93 20.49
CA LEU A 371 -17.24 -17.34 19.22
C LEU A 371 -18.33 -17.42 18.14
N LYS A 372 -19.07 -18.53 18.06
CA LYS A 372 -20.25 -18.66 17.19
C LYS A 372 -21.36 -17.68 17.59
N GLY A 373 -21.61 -17.48 18.88
CA GLY A 373 -22.56 -16.50 19.40
C GLY A 373 -22.20 -15.06 18.99
N MET A 374 -20.95 -14.67 19.19
CA MET A 374 -20.45 -13.33 18.82
C MET A 374 -20.55 -13.10 17.31
N LYS A 375 -20.21 -14.10 16.49
CA LYS A 375 -20.38 -14.02 15.03
C LYS A 375 -21.84 -13.84 14.61
N LYS A 376 -22.78 -14.55 15.26
CA LYS A 376 -24.22 -14.39 14.99
C LYS A 376 -24.68 -12.97 15.36
N GLN A 377 -24.27 -12.46 16.51
CA GLN A 377 -24.57 -11.10 16.94
C GLN A 377 -24.00 -10.08 15.94
N LEU A 378 -22.74 -10.24 15.52
CA LEU A 378 -22.13 -9.36 14.53
C LEU A 378 -22.88 -9.41 13.20
N LYS A 379 -23.24 -10.61 12.72
CA LYS A 379 -24.03 -10.78 11.49
C LYS A 379 -25.37 -10.07 11.57
N HIS A 380 -26.05 -10.15 12.72
CA HIS A 380 -27.29 -9.41 12.96
C HIS A 380 -27.07 -7.89 12.90
N MET A 381 -26.02 -7.39 13.58
CA MET A 381 -25.69 -5.97 13.53
C MET A 381 -25.34 -5.52 12.11
N LEU A 382 -24.55 -6.29 11.35
CA LEU A 382 -24.17 -5.95 9.97
C LEU A 382 -25.37 -5.89 9.03
N SER A 383 -26.45 -6.65 9.29
CA SER A 383 -27.66 -6.60 8.48
C SER A 383 -28.47 -5.31 8.65
N GLN A 384 -28.25 -4.56 9.73
CA GLN A 384 -28.95 -3.29 9.97
C GLN A 384 -28.26 -2.15 9.20
N PRO A 385 -29.00 -1.30 8.47
CA PRO A 385 -28.41 -0.17 7.75
C PRO A 385 -27.91 0.91 8.73
N LEU A 386 -26.66 1.36 8.57
CA LEU A 386 -26.06 2.41 9.41
C LEU A 386 -26.40 3.83 8.94
N PHE A 387 -26.45 4.01 7.62
CA PHE A 387 -26.71 5.29 7.01
C PHE A 387 -28.18 5.32 6.58
N LYS A 388 -28.89 6.39 6.98
CA LYS A 388 -30.23 6.63 6.46
C LYS A 388 -30.09 6.96 4.98
N VAL A 389 -30.61 6.11 4.11
CA VAL A 389 -30.81 6.46 2.70
C VAL A 389 -31.75 7.66 2.70
N LEU A 390 -31.21 8.85 2.43
CA LEU A 390 -32.01 10.04 2.14
C LEU A 390 -32.67 9.84 0.77
N MET A 391 -33.70 8.99 0.72
CA MET A 391 -34.69 9.04 -0.34
C MET A 391 -35.35 10.42 -0.22
N LYS A 392 -34.93 11.38 -1.04
CA LYS A 392 -35.71 12.60 -1.25
C LYS A 392 -36.97 12.19 -2.01
N THR A 393 -37.99 11.77 -1.29
CA THR A 393 -39.33 11.62 -1.84
C THR A 393 -39.81 13.01 -2.26
N LYS A 394 -39.75 13.32 -3.56
CA LYS A 394 -40.64 14.35 -4.11
C LYS A 394 -42.05 13.76 -4.07
N TYR A 395 -42.91 14.44 -3.33
CA TYR A 395 -44.37 14.34 -3.16
C TYR A 395 -45.14 13.26 -3.94
N PRO A 396 -46.11 12.56 -3.31
CA PRO A 396 -47.01 11.66 -4.02
C PRO A 396 -48.03 12.46 -4.84
N THR A 397 -48.01 12.31 -6.16
CA THR A 397 -49.15 12.72 -7.01
C THR A 397 -50.20 11.61 -7.02
N GLN A 398 -51.47 12.02 -7.07
CA GLN A 398 -52.68 11.24 -6.80
C GLN A 398 -53.03 10.10 -7.80
N SER A 399 -52.11 9.66 -8.66
CA SER A 399 -52.42 8.61 -9.63
C SER A 399 -51.25 7.64 -9.88
N GLY A 400 -51.47 6.38 -9.49
CA GLY A 400 -51.03 5.22 -10.26
C GLY A 400 -49.58 4.78 -10.12
N LYS A 401 -49.37 3.77 -9.26
CA LYS A 401 -48.29 2.75 -9.25
C LYS A 401 -46.84 3.23 -9.41
N LEU A 402 -46.13 3.17 -8.28
CA LEU A 402 -44.67 3.19 -8.19
C LEU A 402 -44.07 1.94 -8.87
N LEU A 403 -43.42 2.14 -10.01
CA LEU A 403 -42.41 1.18 -10.49
C LEU A 403 -41.12 1.47 -9.74
N LEU A 404 -40.78 0.61 -8.78
CA LEU A 404 -39.51 0.64 -8.07
C LEU A 404 -38.40 0.18 -9.02
N PRO A 405 -37.36 0.99 -9.29
CA PRO A 405 -36.12 0.45 -9.84
C PRO A 405 -35.46 -0.38 -8.74
N GLN A 406 -35.24 -1.66 -8.99
CA GLN A 406 -34.30 -2.44 -8.20
C GLN A 406 -32.88 -1.91 -8.46
N THR A 407 -32.47 -0.88 -7.74
CA THR A 407 -31.08 -0.41 -7.74
C THR A 407 -30.60 -0.28 -6.29
N SER A 408 -29.82 -1.26 -5.87
CA SER A 408 -29.19 -1.38 -4.56
C SER A 408 -27.93 -0.52 -4.43
N VAL A 409 -27.99 0.76 -4.80
CA VAL A 409 -26.92 1.73 -4.50
C VAL A 409 -27.61 3.05 -4.16
N GLY A 410 -27.71 3.33 -2.86
CA GLY A 410 -28.16 4.63 -2.40
C GLY A 410 -27.20 5.70 -2.94
N ILE A 411 -27.77 6.81 -3.43
CA ILE A 411 -27.03 7.99 -3.85
C ILE A 411 -26.39 8.60 -2.58
N SER A 412 -25.30 8.02 -2.10
CA SER A 412 -24.41 8.70 -1.17
C SER A 412 -23.61 9.72 -1.96
N GLU A 413 -23.50 10.92 -1.39
CA GLU A 413 -22.70 11.98 -1.98
C GLU A 413 -21.23 11.51 -2.07
N SER A 414 -20.53 11.81 -3.16
CA SER A 414 -19.12 11.43 -3.30
C SER A 414 -18.29 12.06 -2.18
N ALA A 415 -17.24 11.36 -1.73
CA ALA A 415 -16.37 11.85 -0.66
C ALA A 415 -15.79 13.25 -0.96
N LEU A 416 -15.46 13.49 -2.22
CA LEU A 416 -15.04 14.80 -2.73
C LEU A 416 -16.16 15.86 -2.64
N GLY A 417 -17.39 15.51 -3.01
CA GLY A 417 -18.56 16.40 -2.87
C GLY A 417 -18.80 16.85 -1.43
N THR A 418 -18.66 15.92 -0.47
CA THR A 418 -18.81 16.24 0.96
C THR A 418 -17.74 17.23 1.44
N VAL A 419 -16.48 17.05 1.03
CA VAL A 419 -15.38 17.96 1.36
C VAL A 419 -15.60 19.34 0.73
N SER A 420 -15.96 19.41 -0.55
CA SER A 420 -16.22 20.66 -1.27
C SER A 420 -17.36 21.47 -0.66
N LYS A 421 -18.47 20.82 -0.24
CA LYS A 421 -19.57 21.50 0.45
C LYS A 421 -19.16 22.09 1.79
N GLN A 422 -18.30 21.40 2.55
CA GLN A 422 -17.83 21.91 3.83
C GLN A 422 -16.89 23.10 3.66
N GLN A 423 -16.02 23.08 2.65
CA GLN A 423 -15.19 24.23 2.29
C GLN A 423 -16.03 25.43 1.85
N ALA A 424 -17.08 25.21 1.05
CA ALA A 424 -18.01 26.26 0.63
C ALA A 424 -18.80 26.87 1.80
N LYS A 425 -19.19 26.07 2.80
CA LYS A 425 -19.81 26.57 4.04
C LYS A 425 -18.84 27.41 4.88
N LYS A 426 -17.57 27.02 4.98
CA LYS A 426 -16.54 27.79 5.70
C LYS A 426 -16.16 29.11 5.04
N LYS A 427 -16.37 29.27 3.72
CA LYS A 427 -16.15 30.55 3.01
C LYS A 427 -17.33 31.53 3.10
N LYS A 428 -18.51 31.07 3.54
CA LYS A 428 -19.72 31.90 3.67
C LYS A 428 -19.96 32.41 5.10
N ASN A 429 -19.24 31.88 6.07
CA ASN A 429 -19.14 32.38 7.44
C ASN A 429 -17.77 33.05 7.60
#